data_AF-A0A3M1GJK0-F1
#
_entry.id   AF-A0A3M1GJK0-F1
#
_cell.length_a   1.000
_cell.length_b   1.000
_cell.length_c   1.000
_cell.angle_alpha   90.00
_cell.angle_beta   90.00
_cell.angle_gamma   90.00
#
_symmetry.space_group_name_H-M   'P 1'
#
loop_
_entity.id
_entity.type
_entity.pdbx_description
1 polymer ?
#
loop_
_entity_poly.entity_id
_entity_poly.type
_entity_poly.pdbx_seq_one_letter_code
_entity_poly.pdbx_strand_id
1 'polypeptide(L)' 'GETAGSSPSLLVEPLSRRELEVLKLIARGLSNREIGEQLFLAIDTVKGHNRRIFGKLQVQRRTEAVARARELGLL' A
#
# COMPACT_ATOMS: atom_id res chain seq x y z
N GLY A 1 11.77 24.35 -17.45
CA GLY A 1 10.51 23.60 -17.55
C GLY A 1 10.24 22.98 -16.20
N GLU A 2 9.17 23.44 -15.56
CA GLU A 2 8.30 22.69 -14.63
C GLU A 2 8.96 22.12 -13.35
N THR A 3 8.91 22.94 -12.31
CA THR A 3 9.14 22.59 -10.91
C THR A 3 8.04 21.64 -10.42
N ALA A 4 8.30 20.33 -10.44
CA ALA A 4 7.44 19.36 -9.76
C ALA A 4 7.60 19.55 -8.24
N GLY A 5 6.58 20.13 -7.61
CA GLY A 5 6.50 20.30 -6.18
C GLY A 5 6.58 18.95 -5.46
N SER A 6 7.68 18.73 -4.75
CA SER A 6 7.75 17.73 -3.68
C SER A 6 6.71 18.10 -2.63
N SER A 7 5.54 17.49 -2.69
CA SER A 7 4.67 17.38 -1.52
C SER A 7 5.52 16.77 -0.39
N PRO A 8 5.43 17.23 0.86
CA PRO A 8 6.12 16.56 1.95
C PRO A 8 5.55 15.14 2.02
N SER A 9 6.34 14.16 1.54
CA SER A 9 6.04 12.75 1.70
C SER A 9 5.92 12.52 3.21
N LEU A 10 4.69 12.33 3.71
CA LEU A 10 4.44 12.04 5.12
C LEU A 10 5.09 10.70 5.55
N LEU A 11 5.55 9.91 4.58
CA LEU A 11 6.32 8.70 4.75
C LEU A 11 7.81 8.96 4.52
N VAL A 12 8.65 8.36 5.38
CA VAL A 12 10.10 8.29 5.20
C VAL A 12 10.45 7.67 3.84
N GLU A 13 9.67 6.66 3.42
CA GLU A 13 9.76 6.06 2.10
C GLU A 13 8.37 5.96 1.46
N PRO A 14 8.13 6.57 0.28
CA PRO A 14 6.84 6.52 -0.38
C PRO A 14 6.50 5.09 -0.84
N LEU A 15 5.19 4.81 -0.89
CA LEU A 15 4.67 3.61 -1.52
C LEU A 15 4.82 3.70 -3.03
N SER A 16 5.30 2.62 -3.64
CA SER A 16 5.29 2.47 -5.10
C SER A 16 3.86 2.39 -5.62
N ARG A 17 3.66 2.68 -6.91
CA ARG A 17 2.35 2.57 -7.57
C ARG A 17 1.70 1.20 -7.33
N ARG A 18 2.48 0.12 -7.45
CA ARG A 18 1.99 -1.25 -7.22
C ARG A 18 1.59 -1.52 -5.76
N GLU A 19 2.33 -0.94 -4.82
CA GLU A 19 2.04 -1.04 -3.39
C GLU A 19 0.76 -0.28 -3.03
N LEU A 20 0.54 0.89 -3.65
CA LEU A 20 -0.71 1.64 -3.53
C LEU A 20 -1.91 0.86 -4.10
N GLU A 21 -1.77 0.19 -5.24
CA GLU A 21 -2.84 -0.67 -5.77
C GLU A 21 -3.20 -1.79 -4.81
N VAL A 22 -2.19 -2.51 -4.30
CA VAL A 22 -2.39 -3.57 -3.30
C VAL A 22 -3.07 -2.99 -2.05
N LEU A 23 -2.62 -1.84 -1.55
CA LEU A 23 -3.20 -1.16 -0.39
C LEU A 23 -4.67 -0.75 -0.59
N LYS A 24 -5.05 -0.29 -1.79
CA LYS A 24 -6.46 0.02 -2.13
C LYS A 24 -7.33 -1.23 -2.10
N LEU A 25 -6.85 -2.35 -2.62
CA LEU A 25 -7.57 -3.61 -2.55
C LEU A 25 -7.63 -4.15 -1.12
N ILE A 26 -6.58 -3.91 -0.33
CA ILE A 26 -6.57 -4.19 1.10
C ILE A 26 -7.72 -3.44 1.81
N ALA A 27 -7.86 -2.15 1.52
CA ALA A 27 -8.88 -1.28 2.10
C ALA A 27 -10.32 -1.66 1.71
N ARG A 28 -10.49 -2.30 0.55
CA ARG A 28 -11.77 -2.88 0.10
C ARG A 28 -12.12 -4.21 0.78
N GLY A 29 -11.22 -4.76 1.61
CA GLY A 29 -11.46 -6.01 2.34
C GLY A 29 -11.00 -7.28 1.63
N LEU A 30 -10.36 -7.20 0.46
CA LEU A 30 -10.00 -8.38 -0.35
C LEU A 30 -8.87 -9.21 0.27
N SER A 31 -9.02 -10.52 0.31
CA SER A 31 -7.99 -11.47 0.75
C SER A 31 -6.75 -11.44 -0.15
N ASN A 32 -5.59 -11.91 0.33
CA ASN A 32 -4.37 -11.96 -0.50
C ASN A 32 -4.56 -12.78 -1.80
N ARG A 33 -5.42 -13.80 -1.77
CA ARG A 33 -5.81 -14.59 -2.93
C ARG A 33 -6.56 -13.74 -3.97
N GLU A 34 -7.61 -13.04 -3.53
CA GLU A 34 -8.42 -12.17 -4.39
C GLU A 34 -7.60 -11.00 -4.98
N ILE A 35 -6.70 -10.43 -4.18
CA ILE A 35 -5.74 -9.41 -4.63
C ILE A 35 -4.83 -9.99 -5.72
N GLY A 36 -4.31 -11.21 -5.52
CA GLY A 36 -3.50 -11.91 -6.50
C GLY A 36 -4.25 -12.14 -7.81
N GLU A 37 -5.50 -12.59 -7.73
CA GLU A 37 -6.37 -12.79 -8.89
C GLU A 37 -6.64 -11.48 -9.65
N GLN A 38 -6.99 -10.38 -8.95
CA GLN A 38 -7.24 -9.09 -9.60
C GLN A 38 -6.00 -8.46 -10.23
N LEU A 39 -4.84 -8.65 -9.61
CA LEU A 39 -3.60 -8.03 -10.06
C LEU A 39 -2.74 -8.96 -10.94
N PHE A 40 -3.21 -10.17 -11.21
CA PHE A 40 -2.45 -11.23 -11.91
C PHE A 40 -1.09 -11.52 -11.23
N LEU A 41 -1.11 -11.64 -9.90
CA LEU A 41 0.07 -11.92 -9.05
C LEU A 41 -0.10 -13.23 -8.28
N ALA A 42 1.01 -13.90 -8.02
CA ALA A 42 1.04 -15.00 -7.07
C ALA A 42 0.73 -14.51 -5.64
N ILE A 43 0.08 -15.35 -4.83
CA ILE A 43 -0.26 -15.04 -3.43
C ILE A 43 0.99 -14.65 -2.63
N ASP A 44 2.13 -15.29 -2.89
CA ASP A 44 3.39 -15.00 -2.20
C ASP A 44 3.92 -13.61 -2.56
N THR A 45 3.78 -13.20 -3.83
CA THR A 45 4.10 -11.83 -4.28
C THR A 45 3.24 -10.81 -3.55
N VAL A 46 1.94 -11.07 -3.36
CA VAL A 46 1.05 -10.20 -2.57
C VAL A 46 1.50 -10.11 -1.11
N LYS A 47 1.88 -11.24 -0.48
CA LYS A 47 2.45 -11.24 0.88
C LYS A 47 3.73 -10.39 0.96
N GLY A 48 4.59 -10.47 -0.05
CA GLY A 48 5.78 -9.64 -0.18
C GLY A 48 5.45 -8.15 -0.25
N HIS A 49 4.46 -7.77 -1.06
CA HIS A 49 3.96 -6.39 -1.11
C HIS A 49 3.41 -5.95 0.25
N ASN A 50 2.59 -6.76 0.91
CA ASN A 50 2.05 -6.44 2.23
C ASN A 50 3.17 -6.16 3.25
N ARG A 51 4.24 -6.98 3.27
CA ARG A 51 5.36 -6.78 4.19
C ARG A 51 6.06 -5.44 3.96
N ARG A 52 6.26 -5.06 2.70
CA ARG A 52 6.86 -3.76 2.34
C ARG A 52 5.93 -2.59 2.69
N ILE A 53 4.65 -2.70 2.36
CA ILE A 53 3.63 -1.69 2.70
C ILE A 53 3.60 -1.47 4.21
N PHE A 54 3.52 -2.55 4.99
CA PHE A 54 3.45 -2.46 6.46
C PHE A 54 4.72 -1.87 7.05
N GLY A 55 5.89 -2.25 6.53
CA GLY A 55 7.17 -1.65 6.90
C GLY A 55 7.21 -0.15 6.62
N LYS A 56 6.80 0.29 5.43
CA LYS A 56 6.77 1.72 5.06
C LYS A 56 5.78 2.52 5.91
N LEU A 57 4.59 1.95 6.15
CA LEU A 57 3.55 2.57 6.98
C LEU A 57 3.84 2.48 8.50
N GLN A 58 4.88 1.74 8.91
CA GLN A 58 5.24 1.48 10.31
C GLN A 58 4.10 0.83 11.11
N VAL A 59 3.45 -0.17 10.53
CA VAL A 59 2.33 -0.92 11.13
C VAL A 59 2.58 -2.42 11.08
N GLN A 60 1.80 -3.20 11.82
CA GLN A 60 1.95 -4.66 11.87
C GLN A 60 0.76 -5.41 11.30
N ARG A 61 -0.44 -4.81 11.37
CA ARG A 61 -1.68 -5.43 10.94
C ARG A 61 -2.28 -4.74 9.74
N ARG A 62 -3.05 -5.52 9.00
CA ARG A 62 -3.79 -5.07 7.83
C ARG A 62 -4.76 -3.92 8.15
N THR A 63 -5.49 -4.00 9.25
CA THR A 63 -6.42 -2.94 9.67
C THR A 63 -5.69 -1.65 10.03
N GLU A 64 -4.54 -1.76 10.71
CA GLU A 64 -3.65 -0.62 11.00
C GLU A 64 -3.14 0.02 9.71
N ALA A 65 -2.75 -0.79 8.71
CA ALA A 65 -2.33 -0.28 7.42
C ALA A 65 -3.41 0.55 6.71
N VAL A 66 -4.67 0.12 6.76
CA VAL A 66 -5.80 0.86 6.19
C VAL A 66 -6.04 2.16 6.96
N ALA A 67 -6.07 2.09 8.29
CA ALA A 67 -6.25 3.28 9.13
C ALA A 67 -5.14 4.30 8.86
N ARG A 68 -3.88 3.86 8.92
CA ARG A 68 -2.71 4.71 8.71
C ARG A 68 -2.68 5.33 7.32
N ALA A 69 -3.04 4.56 6.30
CA ALA A 69 -3.10 5.07 4.94
C ALA A 69 -4.18 6.16 4.76
N ARG A 70 -5.31 6.07 5.46
CA ARG A 70 -6.33 7.14 5.49
C ARG A 70 -5.84 8.39 6.20
N GLU A 71 -5.16 8.24 7.34
CA GLU A 71 -4.54 9.37 8.06
C GLU A 71 -3.53 10.14 7.19
N LEU A 72 -2.80 9.41 6.34
CA LEU A 72 -1.80 9.96 5.43
C LEU A 72 -2.39 10.45 4.09
N GLY A 73 -3.71 10.35 3.88
CA GLY A 73 -4.38 10.77 2.64
C GLY A 73 -4.04 9.90 1.41
N LEU A 74 -3.64 8.64 1.62
CA LEU A 74 -3.27 7.71 0.56
C LEU A 74 -4.45 6.89 0.02
N LEU A 75 -5.58 6.89 0.74
CA LEU A 75 -6.81 6.16 0.46
C LEU A 75 -8.04 7.07 0.54
#